data_AF-A0A973PCQ5-F1
#
_entry.id   AF-A0A973PCQ5-F1
#
_cell.length_a   1.000
_cell.length_b   1.000
_cell.length_c   1.000
_cell.angle_alpha   90.00
_cell.angle_beta   90.00
_cell.angle_gamma   90.00
#
_symmetry.space_group_name_H-M   'P 1'
#
loop_
_entity.id
_entity.type
_entity.pdbx_description
1 polymer ?
#
loop_
_entity_poly.entity_id
_entity_poly.type
_entity_poly.pdbx_seq_one_letter_code
_entity_poly.pdbx_strand_id
1 'polypeptide(L)'
;MFGRVLELLLPQACIGCGHPGARLCDPCLGIDPARRMPRPAPRGLPACWSAAPYDGAVRRAIVAYKERGEAALAAVLADALAYTLTRAIPTGPLSVVPVPSARKALRARGHDPVGALAALAVRRLGERARLLP
;
A
#
# COMPACT_ATOMS: atom_id res chain seq x y z
N MET A 1 17.26 15.45 12.47
CA MET A 1 16.62 16.07 13.65
C MET A 1 15.50 17.08 13.33
N PHE A 2 15.27 17.49 12.08
CA PHE A 2 14.24 18.49 11.73
C PHE A 2 12.78 17.99 11.68
N GLY A 3 12.53 16.67 11.63
CA GLY A 3 11.18 16.13 11.44
C GLY A 3 10.21 16.35 12.61
N ARG A 4 10.70 16.36 13.84
CA ARG A 4 9.86 16.49 15.06
C ARG A 4 9.36 17.92 15.31
N VAL A 5 10.11 18.93 14.88
CA VAL A 5 9.70 20.35 15.03
C VAL A 5 8.68 20.73 13.96
N LEU A 6 8.79 20.15 12.75
CA LEU A 6 7.79 20.30 11.69
C LEU A 6 6.46 19.62 12.04
N GLU A 7 6.46 18.52 12.79
CA GLU A 7 5.22 17.89 13.33
C GLU A 7 4.46 18.82 14.29
N LEU A 8 5.17 19.69 15.02
CA LEU A 8 4.54 20.69 15.89
C LEU A 8 3.95 21.87 15.11
N LEU A 9 4.51 22.19 13.94
CA LEU A 9 4.09 23.31 13.09
C LEU A 9 3.07 22.91 12.01
N LEU A 10 3.06 21.64 11.58
CA LEU A 10 2.06 21.03 10.70
C LEU A 10 1.73 19.61 11.19
N PRO A 11 0.78 19.46 12.14
CA PRO A 11 0.36 18.14 12.59
C PRO A 11 -0.13 17.31 11.40
N GLN A 12 0.42 16.11 11.23
CA GLN A 12 -0.04 15.21 10.20
C GLN A 12 -1.51 14.86 10.45
N ALA A 13 -2.39 15.27 9.54
CA ALA A 13 -3.80 14.93 9.58
C ALA A 13 -4.10 13.72 8.70
N CYS A 14 -5.07 12.90 9.13
CA CYS A 14 -5.56 11.78 8.34
C CYS A 14 -6.18 12.26 7.02
N ILE A 15 -5.73 11.75 5.88
CA ILE A 15 -6.30 12.05 4.56
C ILE A 15 -7.76 11.58 4.41
N GLY A 16 -8.19 10.70 5.31
CA GLY A 16 -9.54 10.21 5.43
C GLY A 16 -10.47 11.19 6.16
N CYS A 17 -10.25 11.35 7.46
CA CYS A 17 -11.15 12.06 8.38
C CYS A 17 -10.61 13.41 8.90
N GLY A 18 -9.35 13.76 8.62
CA GLY A 18 -8.73 15.00 9.10
C GLY A 18 -8.26 15.00 10.55
N HIS A 19 -8.48 13.92 11.32
CA HIS A 19 -8.00 13.85 12.70
C HIS A 19 -6.46 13.87 12.77
N PRO A 20 -5.86 14.60 13.73
CA PRO A 20 -4.40 14.66 13.89
C PRO A 20 -3.81 13.31 14.30
N GLY A 21 -2.56 13.05 13.91
CA GLY A 21 -1.77 11.88 14.33
C GLY A 21 -1.21 11.11 13.15
N ALA A 22 -2.04 10.29 12.48
CA ALA A 22 -1.62 9.44 11.37
C ALA A 22 -2.06 10.02 10.02
N ARG A 23 -1.23 9.86 8.96
CA ARG A 23 -1.62 10.22 7.58
C ARG A 23 -2.79 9.40 7.05
N LEU A 24 -2.99 8.19 7.58
CA LEU A 24 -4.18 7.38 7.41
C LEU A 24 -4.40 6.60 8.71
N CYS A 25 -5.50 6.87 9.42
CA CYS A 25 -5.83 6.18 10.67
C CYS A 25 -6.51 4.83 10.42
N ASP A 26 -6.44 3.92 11.39
CA ASP A 26 -7.01 2.57 11.28
C ASP A 26 -8.51 2.55 10.92
N PRO A 27 -9.38 3.42 11.48
CA PRO A 27 -10.78 3.47 11.08
C PRO A 27 -10.98 3.86 9.61
N CYS A 28 -10.13 4.77 9.09
CA CYS A 28 -10.19 5.19 7.69
C CYS A 28 -9.55 4.18 6.73
N LEU A 29 -8.56 3.41 7.18
CA LEU A 29 -8.01 2.31 6.41
C LEU A 29 -9.00 1.15 6.33
N GLY A 30 -9.67 0.83 7.45
CA GLY A 30 -10.68 -0.22 7.51
C GLY A 30 -10.14 -1.56 7.01
N ILE A 31 -9.00 -2.00 7.55
CA ILE A 31 -8.30 -3.18 7.05
C ILE A 31 -9.18 -4.44 7.16
N ASP A 32 -9.55 -4.97 6.00
CA ASP A 32 -10.40 -6.14 5.81
C ASP A 32 -9.86 -6.94 4.60
N PRO A 33 -8.79 -7.74 4.81
CA PRO A 33 -8.22 -8.57 3.77
C PRO A 33 -9.23 -9.59 3.27
N ALA A 34 -9.67 -9.42 2.04
CA ALA A 34 -10.69 -10.26 1.44
C ALA A 34 -10.38 -10.55 -0.03
N ARG A 35 -10.93 -11.65 -0.54
CA ARG A 35 -11.00 -11.90 -1.97
C ARG A 35 -11.96 -10.91 -2.61
N ARG A 36 -11.47 -10.08 -3.53
CA ARG A 36 -12.26 -9.09 -4.27
C ARG A 36 -12.02 -9.29 -5.75
N MET A 37 -12.83 -10.17 -6.35
CA MET A 37 -12.79 -10.47 -7.79
C MET A 37 -13.61 -9.45 -8.58
N PRO A 38 -13.16 -9.04 -9.78
CA PRO A 38 -13.98 -8.25 -10.69
C PRO A 38 -15.23 -9.02 -11.13
N ARG A 39 -16.30 -8.30 -11.49
CA ARG A 39 -17.54 -8.88 -12.01
C ARG A 39 -17.88 -8.27 -13.38
N PRO A 40 -18.03 -9.09 -14.44
CA PRO A 40 -17.71 -10.52 -14.49
C PRO A 40 -16.21 -10.78 -14.34
N ALA A 41 -15.84 -11.93 -13.78
CA ALA A 41 -14.44 -12.32 -13.67
C ALA A 41 -13.93 -12.87 -15.01
N PRO A 42 -12.83 -12.35 -15.58
CA PRO A 42 -12.19 -12.92 -16.76
C PRO A 42 -11.81 -14.39 -16.54
N ARG A 43 -11.97 -15.22 -17.57
CA ARG A 43 -11.59 -16.64 -17.51
C ARG A 43 -10.09 -16.76 -17.24
N GLY A 44 -9.72 -17.58 -16.24
CA GLY A 44 -8.32 -17.81 -15.87
C GLY A 44 -7.72 -16.75 -14.95
N LEU A 45 -8.49 -15.73 -14.51
CA LEU A 45 -7.99 -14.76 -13.54
C LEU A 45 -7.73 -15.45 -12.18
N PRO A 46 -6.49 -15.40 -11.63
CA PRO A 46 -6.21 -15.95 -10.31
C PRO A 46 -6.96 -15.19 -9.22
N ALA A 47 -7.01 -15.75 -8.01
CA ALA A 47 -7.65 -15.11 -6.88
C ALA A 47 -7.07 -13.72 -6.60
N CYS A 48 -7.89 -12.68 -6.69
CA CYS A 48 -7.53 -11.31 -6.37
C CYS A 48 -7.86 -11.00 -4.91
N TRP A 49 -6.87 -10.48 -4.19
CA TRP A 49 -7.00 -10.04 -2.80
C TRP A 49 -6.70 -8.55 -2.68
N SER A 50 -7.34 -7.91 -1.70
CA SER A 50 -7.10 -6.50 -1.37
C SER A 50 -7.22 -6.29 0.13
N ALA A 51 -6.44 -5.36 0.67
CA ALA A 51 -6.48 -5.00 2.09
C ALA A 51 -7.78 -4.33 2.53
N ALA A 52 -8.48 -3.64 1.61
CA ALA A 52 -9.71 -2.91 1.87
C ALA A 52 -10.42 -2.61 0.52
N PRO A 53 -11.72 -2.22 0.54
CA PRO A 53 -12.38 -1.66 -0.64
C PRO A 53 -11.64 -0.44 -1.19
N TYR A 54 -11.64 -0.28 -2.53
CA TYR A 54 -11.02 0.88 -3.18
C TYR A 54 -11.99 2.07 -3.23
N ASP A 55 -12.28 2.66 -2.07
CA ASP A 55 -13.18 3.81 -1.95
C ASP A 55 -12.69 4.80 -0.89
N GLY A 56 -13.44 5.89 -0.71
CA GLY A 56 -13.28 6.82 0.41
C GLY A 56 -11.82 7.22 0.70
N ALA A 57 -11.40 7.01 1.94
CA ALA A 57 -10.07 7.34 2.43
C ALA A 57 -8.97 6.48 1.82
N VAL A 58 -9.22 5.18 1.59
CA VAL A 58 -8.27 4.23 0.98
C VAL A 58 -7.93 4.67 -0.44
N ARG A 59 -8.94 5.01 -1.25
CA ARG A 59 -8.75 5.56 -2.60
C ARG A 59 -7.92 6.84 -2.56
N ARG A 60 -8.26 7.79 -1.67
CA ARG A 60 -7.50 9.05 -1.51
C ARG A 60 -6.05 8.80 -1.15
N ALA A 61 -5.78 7.88 -0.23
CA ALA A 61 -4.45 7.49 0.20
C ALA A 61 -3.63 6.86 -0.93
N ILE A 62 -4.19 5.91 -1.68
CA ILE A 62 -3.50 5.28 -2.82
C ILE A 62 -3.14 6.30 -3.90
N VAL A 63 -4.07 7.20 -4.25
CA VAL A 63 -3.81 8.27 -5.24
C VAL A 63 -2.76 9.25 -4.71
N ALA A 64 -2.85 9.64 -3.45
CA ALA A 64 -1.86 10.52 -2.82
C ALA A 64 -0.46 9.91 -2.85
N TYR A 65 -0.34 8.63 -2.49
CA TYR A 65 0.92 7.92 -2.50
C TYR A 65 1.49 7.77 -3.92
N LYS A 66 0.70 7.23 -4.86
CA LYS A 66 1.17 6.90 -6.21
C LYS A 66 1.45 8.11 -7.08
N GLU A 67 0.58 9.12 -7.02
CA GLU A 67 0.56 10.19 -8.02
C GLU A 67 1.02 11.54 -7.45
N ARG A 68 0.90 11.75 -6.13
CA ARG A 68 1.24 13.03 -5.47
C ARG A 68 2.50 12.95 -4.61
N GLY A 69 3.17 11.79 -4.56
CA GLY A 69 4.46 11.64 -3.87
C GLY A 69 4.37 11.65 -2.35
N GLU A 70 3.20 11.32 -1.78
CA GLU A 70 2.96 11.32 -0.32
C GLU A 70 3.62 10.10 0.35
N ALA A 71 4.95 10.13 0.44
CA ALA A 71 5.78 9.03 0.91
C ALA A 71 5.48 8.60 2.36
N ALA A 72 4.92 9.49 3.19
CA ALA A 72 4.51 9.17 4.56
C ALA A 72 3.41 8.09 4.62
N LEU A 73 2.66 7.87 3.53
CA LEU A 73 1.67 6.79 3.42
C LEU A 73 2.30 5.41 3.14
N ALA A 74 3.58 5.36 2.76
CA ALA A 74 4.23 4.11 2.37
C ALA A 74 4.23 3.07 3.50
N ALA A 75 4.45 3.51 4.75
CA ALA A 75 4.52 2.62 5.91
C ALA A 75 3.17 1.92 6.16
N VAL A 76 2.09 2.70 6.30
CA VAL A 76 0.75 2.15 6.57
C VAL A 76 0.23 1.28 5.42
N LEU A 77 0.50 1.67 4.16
CA LEU A 77 0.13 0.87 3.00
C LEU A 77 0.94 -0.44 2.92
N ALA A 78 2.22 -0.41 3.29
CA ALA A 78 3.07 -1.60 3.32
C ALA A 78 2.64 -2.57 4.42
N ASP A 79 2.27 -2.05 5.60
CA ASP A 79 1.74 -2.86 6.70
C ASP A 79 0.42 -3.52 6.32
N ALA A 80 -0.48 -2.78 5.67
CA ALA A 80 -1.72 -3.31 5.14
C ALA A 80 -1.48 -4.41 4.08
N LEU A 81 -0.51 -4.20 3.19
CA LEU A 81 -0.13 -5.18 2.16
C LEU A 81 0.47 -6.45 2.80
N ALA A 82 1.42 -6.30 3.73
CA ALA A 82 2.03 -7.42 4.43
C ALA A 82 0.99 -8.26 5.19
N TYR A 83 0.08 -7.60 5.92
CA TYR A 83 -1.02 -8.29 6.61
C TYR A 83 -1.96 -9.00 5.62
N THR A 84 -2.26 -8.38 4.48
CA THR A 84 -3.08 -9.02 3.43
C THR A 84 -2.40 -10.26 2.87
N LEU A 85 -1.07 -10.22 2.66
CA LEU A 85 -0.31 -11.37 2.17
C LEU A 85 -0.32 -12.54 3.15
N THR A 86 -0.22 -12.29 4.47
CA THR A 86 -0.30 -13.37 5.47
C THR A 86 -1.69 -14.00 5.55
N ARG A 87 -2.75 -13.25 5.24
CA ARG A 87 -4.12 -13.79 5.14
C ARG A 87 -4.36 -14.55 3.84
N ALA A 88 -3.87 -14.02 2.71
CA ALA A 88 -4.07 -14.61 1.40
C ALA A 88 -3.27 -15.91 1.22
N ILE A 89 -2.05 -15.97 1.77
CA ILE A 89 -1.13 -17.09 1.65
C ILE A 89 -0.54 -17.38 3.06
N PRO A 90 -1.23 -18.20 3.87
CA PRO A 90 -0.89 -18.36 5.29
C PRO A 90 0.42 -19.11 5.52
N THR A 91 0.83 -19.96 4.58
CA THR A 91 1.97 -20.89 4.73
C THR A 91 2.93 -20.80 3.56
N GLY A 92 4.20 -21.13 3.82
CA GLY A 92 5.24 -21.21 2.80
C GLY A 92 5.90 -19.88 2.45
N PRO A 93 6.95 -19.94 1.60
CA PRO A 93 7.68 -18.76 1.13
C PRO A 93 6.89 -17.98 0.07
N LEU A 94 7.07 -16.66 0.06
CA LEU A 94 6.39 -15.72 -0.83
C LEU A 94 7.39 -15.10 -1.79
N SER A 95 7.08 -15.16 -3.08
CA SER A 95 7.75 -14.35 -4.10
C SER A 95 6.84 -13.20 -4.49
N VAL A 96 7.31 -11.96 -4.30
CA VAL A 96 6.55 -10.74 -4.59
C VAL A 96 7.12 -10.12 -5.85
N VAL A 97 6.30 -9.98 -6.89
CA VAL A 97 6.65 -9.31 -8.15
C VAL A 97 5.85 -8.00 -8.23
N PRO A 98 6.48 -6.82 -8.12
CA PRO A 98 5.78 -5.56 -8.30
C PRO A 98 5.43 -5.38 -9.77
N VAL A 99 4.14 -5.31 -10.09
CA VAL A 99 3.69 -5.04 -11.46
C VAL A 99 3.56 -3.52 -11.65
N PRO A 100 4.40 -2.87 -12.46
CA PRO A 100 4.31 -1.44 -12.69
C PRO A 100 3.04 -1.11 -13.48
N SER A 101 2.24 -0.17 -13.01
CA SER A 101 1.01 0.25 -13.71
C SER A 101 1.29 1.00 -15.03
N ALA A 102 2.50 1.49 -15.26
CA ALA A 102 2.91 2.01 -16.56
C ALA A 102 4.45 1.97 -16.73
N ARG A 103 4.96 1.13 -17.65
CA ARG A 103 6.37 1.17 -18.09
C ARG A 103 6.80 2.57 -18.60
N LYS A 104 5.84 3.39 -19.03
CA LYS A 104 6.01 4.80 -19.47
C LYS A 104 6.17 5.77 -18.27
N ALA A 105 5.64 5.45 -17.09
CA ALA A 105 5.75 6.29 -15.90
C ALA A 105 7.13 6.16 -15.22
N LEU A 106 7.72 4.97 -15.21
CA LEU A 106 9.06 4.73 -14.66
C LEU A 106 10.15 5.53 -15.39
N ARG A 107 10.08 5.61 -16.73
CA ARG A 107 11.07 6.34 -17.55
C ARG A 107 10.93 7.86 -17.51
N ALA A 108 9.77 8.38 -17.13
CA ALA A 108 9.48 9.81 -17.16
C ALA A 108 9.62 10.50 -15.79
N ARG A 109 9.61 9.76 -14.67
CA ARG A 109 9.46 10.32 -13.31
C ARG A 109 10.53 9.93 -12.29
N GLY A 110 11.43 8.99 -12.62
CA GLY A 110 12.55 8.61 -11.75
C GLY A 110 12.18 7.89 -10.44
N HIS A 111 10.91 7.54 -10.21
CA HIS A 111 10.46 6.85 -8.99
C HIS A 111 9.46 5.72 -9.28
N ASP A 112 9.62 4.58 -8.60
CA ASP A 112 8.71 3.43 -8.63
C ASP A 112 7.98 3.27 -7.28
N PRO A 113 6.79 3.88 -7.10
CA PRO A 113 6.04 3.75 -5.86
C PRO A 113 5.56 2.31 -5.63
N VAL A 114 5.32 1.52 -6.68
CA VAL A 114 4.84 0.14 -6.51
C VAL A 114 5.99 -0.76 -6.05
N GLY A 115 7.16 -0.65 -6.68
CA GLY A 115 8.37 -1.35 -6.26
C GLY A 115 8.80 -0.97 -4.84
N ALA A 116 8.76 0.32 -4.49
CA ALA A 116 9.08 0.79 -3.14
C ALA A 116 8.12 0.21 -2.08
N LEU A 117 6.82 0.20 -2.37
CA LEU A 117 5.81 -0.38 -1.50
C LEU A 117 5.99 -1.89 -1.33
N ALA A 118 6.24 -2.62 -2.42
CA ALA A 118 6.48 -4.05 -2.41
C ALA A 118 7.74 -4.40 -1.59
N ALA A 119 8.83 -3.66 -1.78
CA ALA A 119 10.05 -3.82 -1.00
C ALA A 119 9.81 -3.60 0.50
N LEU A 120 9.05 -2.56 0.86
CA LEU A 120 8.66 -2.30 2.25
C LEU A 120 7.85 -3.47 2.84
N ALA A 121 6.85 -3.98 2.12
CA ALA A 121 6.02 -5.09 2.58
C ALA A 121 6.82 -6.38 2.74
N VAL A 122 7.74 -6.68 1.79
CA VAL A 122 8.66 -7.82 1.89
C VAL A 122 9.52 -7.71 3.15
N ARG A 123 10.05 -6.52 3.47
CA ARG A 123 10.81 -6.32 4.72
C ARG A 123 9.97 -6.61 5.98
N ARG A 124 8.67 -6.27 5.98
CA ARG A 124 7.76 -6.57 7.11
C ARG A 124 7.49 -8.08 7.26
N LEU A 125 7.57 -8.83 6.17
CA LEU A 125 7.38 -10.29 6.16
C LEU A 125 8.66 -11.07 6.51
N GLY A 126 9.82 -10.40 6.53
CA GLY A 126 11.11 -11.01 6.85
C GLY A 126 11.50 -12.12 5.87
N GLU A 127 12.14 -13.17 6.37
CA GLU A 127 12.66 -14.30 5.58
C GLU A 127 11.58 -15.08 4.83
N ARG A 128 10.30 -14.90 5.18
CA ARG A 128 9.19 -15.54 4.47
C ARG A 128 8.99 -14.98 3.07
N ALA A 129 9.44 -13.78 2.77
CA ALA A 129 9.18 -13.13 1.50
C ALA A 129 10.46 -12.66 0.82
N ARG A 130 10.48 -12.72 -0.51
CA ARG A 130 11.53 -12.13 -1.34
C ARG A 130 10.90 -11.31 -2.45
N LEU A 131 11.53 -10.18 -2.75
CA LEU A 131 11.17 -9.35 -3.89
C LEU A 131 11.84 -9.93 -5.15
N LEU A 132 11.08 -10.05 -6.22
CA LEU A 132 11.57 -10.41 -7.54
C LEU A 132 11.56 -9.16 -8.45
N PRO A 133 12.45 -9.10 -9.46
CA PRO A 133 12.51 -8.01 -10.42
C PRO A 133 11.27 -7.94 -11.33
#